data_AF-A0A3A6D0L9-F1
#
_entry.id   AF-A0A3A6D0L9-F1
#
_cell.length_a   1.000
_cell.length_b   1.000
_cell.length_c   1.000
_cell.angle_alpha   90.00
_cell.angle_beta   90.00
_cell.angle_gamma   90.00
#
_symmetry.space_group_name_H-M   'P 1'
#
loop_
_entity.id
_entity.type
_entity.pdbx_description
1 polymer ?
#
loop_
_entity_poly.entity_id
_entity_poly.type
_entity_poly.pdbx_seq_one_letter_code
_entity_poly.pdbx_strand_id
1 'polypeptide(L)'
;MKYGRSLQELAIELDRQAKVKKDYVATAGAMQMTAVNENFDLVIGNTPFQLNENAHRQLGLQLKIPAPYYERMRAENPGLLMANVNGWFQQSPDTRRMVRTLDGTARAILSDRYRRIDNYEVAQTVLPIISEMQGARIESCELTDRIRAADGLPCVLFQSWRQSGTSLWY
;
A
#
# COMPACT_ATOMS: atom_id res chain seq x y z
N MET A 1 -24.79 -1.29 -6.01
CA MET A 1 -23.79 -0.49 -6.74
C MET A 1 -23.21 0.50 -5.76
N LYS A 2 -21.90 0.45 -5.45
CA LYS A 2 -21.27 1.44 -4.56
C LYS A 2 -20.91 2.64 -5.44
N TYR A 3 -21.59 3.76 -5.25
CA TYR A 3 -21.27 5.00 -5.94
C TYR A 3 -19.84 5.42 -5.54
N GLY A 4 -18.93 5.51 -6.51
CA GLY A 4 -17.59 6.04 -6.31
C GLY A 4 -17.67 7.50 -5.83
N ARG A 5 -16.69 7.94 -5.04
CA ARG A 5 -16.59 9.32 -4.56
C ARG A 5 -16.53 10.28 -5.74
N SER A 6 -17.14 11.45 -5.59
CA SER A 6 -16.98 12.54 -6.56
C SER A 6 -15.52 13.01 -6.62
N LEU A 7 -15.12 13.65 -7.71
CA LEU A 7 -13.75 14.15 -7.89
C LEU A 7 -13.32 15.10 -6.77
N GLN A 8 -14.27 15.91 -6.27
CA GLN A 8 -14.05 16.84 -5.16
C GLN A 8 -13.87 16.09 -3.82
N GLU A 9 -14.69 15.08 -3.55
CA GLU A 9 -14.55 14.23 -2.36
C GLU A 9 -13.24 13.41 -2.39
N LEU A 10 -12.81 12.98 -3.58
CA LEU A 10 -11.53 12.32 -3.76
C LEU A 10 -10.38 13.29 -3.47
N ALA A 11 -10.44 14.54 -3.97
CA ALA A 11 -9.43 15.56 -3.71
C ALA A 11 -9.31 15.89 -2.21
N ILE A 12 -10.45 16.00 -1.51
CA ILE A 12 -10.49 16.22 -0.05
C ILE A 12 -9.87 15.03 0.71
N GLU A 13 -10.19 13.79 0.33
CA GLU A 13 -9.58 12.61 0.96
C GLU A 13 -8.08 12.53 0.67
N LEU A 14 -7.66 12.84 -0.56
CA LEU A 14 -6.25 12.89 -0.95
C LEU A 14 -5.48 13.90 -0.08
N ASP A 15 -6.04 15.08 0.14
CA ASP A 15 -5.44 16.11 0.99
C ASP A 15 -5.37 15.68 2.46
N ARG A 16 -6.42 15.01 2.97
CA ARG A 16 -6.42 14.42 4.31
C ARG A 16 -5.31 13.37 4.46
N GLN A 17 -5.21 12.45 3.51
CA GLN A 17 -4.19 11.38 3.54
C GLN A 17 -2.78 11.94 3.41
N ALA A 18 -2.58 12.98 2.59
CA ALA A 18 -1.29 13.65 2.44
C ALA A 18 -0.80 14.25 3.76
N LYS A 19 -1.71 14.84 4.56
CA LYS A 19 -1.37 15.43 5.86
C LYS A 19 -1.01 14.41 6.93
N VAL A 20 -1.57 13.20 6.89
CA VAL A 20 -1.37 12.17 7.93
C VAL A 20 -0.31 11.13 7.56
N LYS A 21 -0.04 10.94 6.26
CA LYS A 21 1.00 10.03 5.75
C LYS A 21 2.35 10.37 6.36
N LYS A 22 2.99 9.37 6.97
CA LYS A 22 4.38 9.44 7.42
C LYS A 22 5.16 8.25 6.91
N ASP A 23 6.29 8.53 6.27
CA ASP A 23 7.24 7.52 5.80
C ASP A 23 8.39 7.44 6.82
N TYR A 24 8.59 6.26 7.41
CA TYR A 24 9.71 5.97 8.32
C TYR A 24 10.78 5.20 7.58
N VAL A 25 12.05 5.51 7.83
CA VAL A 25 13.18 4.66 7.41
C VAL A 25 13.82 4.12 8.67
N ALA A 26 13.75 2.81 8.84
CA ALA A 26 14.29 2.11 10.00
C ALA A 26 15.17 0.95 9.58
N THR A 27 16.16 0.65 10.41
CA THR A 27 16.96 -0.58 10.30
C THR A 27 16.15 -1.75 10.86
N ALA A 28 16.36 -2.96 10.32
CA ALA A 28 15.65 -4.15 10.78
C ALA A 28 15.83 -4.41 12.28
N GLY A 29 17.02 -4.13 12.83
CA GLY A 29 17.27 -4.27 14.26
C GLY A 29 16.48 -3.30 15.16
N ALA A 30 15.92 -2.23 14.60
CA ALA A 30 15.06 -1.29 15.31
C ALA A 30 13.57 -1.58 15.12
N MET A 31 13.23 -2.65 14.40
CA MET A 31 11.87 -3.09 14.13
C MET A 31 11.55 -4.39 14.86
N GLN A 32 10.32 -4.50 15.36
CA GLN A 32 9.84 -5.72 16.00
C GLN A 32 8.38 -5.96 15.63
N MET A 33 8.05 -7.19 15.28
CA MET A 33 6.66 -7.64 15.15
C MET A 33 6.14 -8.11 16.51
N THR A 34 4.97 -7.60 16.89
CA THR A 34 4.24 -7.97 18.12
C THR A 34 2.80 -8.33 17.78
N ALA A 35 2.14 -9.11 18.63
CA ALA A 35 0.71 -9.44 18.48
C ALA A 35 -0.12 -8.62 19.47
N VAL A 36 -1.20 -8.00 18.98
CA VAL A 36 -2.13 -7.18 19.77
C VAL A 36 -3.55 -7.51 19.30
N ASN A 37 -4.42 -7.98 20.21
CA ASN A 37 -5.83 -8.28 19.93
C ASN A 37 -6.04 -9.05 18.61
N GLU A 38 -5.38 -10.21 18.48
CA GLU A 38 -5.43 -11.10 17.30
C GLU A 38 -4.86 -10.53 16.00
N ASN A 39 -4.35 -9.30 16.03
CA ASN A 39 -3.66 -8.65 14.92
C ASN A 39 -2.15 -8.52 15.21
N PHE A 40 -1.40 -8.06 14.21
CA PHE A 40 0.03 -7.83 14.33
C PHE A 40 0.36 -6.37 14.16
N ASP A 41 1.23 -5.88 15.03
CA ASP A 41 1.83 -4.56 14.94
C ASP A 41 3.30 -4.70 14.55
N LEU A 42 3.77 -3.77 13.74
CA LEU A 42 5.19 -3.50 13.55
C LEU A 42 5.58 -2.32 14.43
N VAL A 43 6.34 -2.60 15.49
CA VAL A 43 6.91 -1.59 16.37
C VAL A 43 8.21 -1.09 15.74
N ILE A 44 8.30 0.23 15.54
CA ILE A 44 9.52 0.91 15.08
C ILE A 44 9.97 1.84 16.20
N GLY A 45 11.09 1.52 16.85
CA GLY A 45 11.49 2.18 18.10
C GLY A 45 10.46 1.92 19.20
N ASN A 46 9.65 2.92 19.54
CA ASN A 46 8.58 2.82 20.56
C ASN A 46 7.17 3.01 19.99
N THR A 47 7.02 3.12 18.67
CA THR A 47 5.73 3.41 18.04
C THR A 47 5.20 2.15 17.35
N PRO A 48 4.06 1.61 17.80
CA PRO A 48 3.40 0.50 17.13
C PRO A 48 2.64 0.97 15.89
N PHE A 49 2.68 0.18 14.82
CA PHE A 49 1.86 0.37 13.63
C PHE A 49 1.16 -0.92 13.25
N GLN A 50 -0.16 -0.91 13.18
CA GLN A 50 -0.92 -2.10 12.79
C GLN A 50 -0.57 -2.51 11.35
N LEU A 51 -0.30 -3.78 11.13
CA LEU A 51 0.01 -4.30 9.80
C LEU A 51 -1.28 -4.57 9.02
N ASN A 52 -1.37 -4.02 7.81
CA ASN A 52 -2.40 -4.41 6.87
C ASN A 52 -1.97 -5.63 6.02
N GLU A 53 -2.90 -6.15 5.22
CA GLU A 53 -2.66 -7.30 4.32
C GLU A 53 -1.50 -7.07 3.34
N ASN A 54 -1.33 -5.85 2.84
CA ASN A 54 -0.26 -5.55 1.90
C ASN A 54 1.11 -5.56 2.59
N ALA A 55 1.20 -5.01 3.80
CA ALA A 55 2.40 -5.02 4.62
C ALA A 55 2.79 -6.45 5.02
N HIS A 56 1.84 -7.29 5.40
CA HIS A 56 2.07 -8.73 5.64
C HIS A 56 2.68 -9.43 4.43
N ARG A 57 2.06 -9.27 3.26
CA ARG A 57 2.58 -9.85 2.01
C ARG A 57 3.99 -9.35 1.68
N GLN A 58 4.25 -8.06 1.86
CA GLN A 58 5.56 -7.46 1.61
C GLN A 58 6.62 -7.96 2.60
N LEU A 59 6.29 -8.15 3.87
CA LEU A 59 7.18 -8.79 4.84
C LEU A 59 7.56 -10.21 4.40
N GLY A 60 6.57 -11.03 4.03
CA GLY A 60 6.84 -12.38 3.54
C GLY A 60 7.79 -12.39 2.35
N LEU A 61 7.56 -11.53 1.35
CA LEU A 61 8.43 -11.39 0.18
C LEU A 61 9.85 -10.96 0.54
N GLN A 62 10.00 -9.93 1.39
CA GLN A 62 11.31 -9.39 1.73
C GLN A 62 12.15 -10.31 2.61
N LEU A 63 11.49 -11.04 3.51
CA LEU A 63 12.12 -12.03 4.38
C LEU A 63 12.23 -13.41 3.71
N LYS A 64 11.77 -13.53 2.45
CA LYS A 64 11.75 -14.76 1.67
C LYS A 64 11.00 -15.91 2.36
N ILE A 65 9.95 -15.57 3.10
CA ILE A 65 9.02 -16.54 3.72
C ILE A 65 7.93 -16.86 2.67
N PRO A 66 7.73 -18.13 2.29
CA PRO A 66 6.70 -18.51 1.34
C PRO A 66 5.31 -18.07 1.79
N ALA A 67 4.53 -17.45 0.90
CA ALA A 67 3.23 -16.87 1.24
C ALA A 67 2.24 -17.87 1.88
N PRO A 68 2.06 -19.10 1.37
CA PRO A 68 1.18 -20.08 2.01
C PRO A 68 1.62 -20.41 3.45
N TYR A 69 2.93 -20.45 3.68
CA TYR A 69 3.48 -20.72 5.00
C TYR A 69 3.32 -19.54 5.94
N TYR A 70 3.50 -18.31 5.43
CA TYR A 70 3.25 -17.08 6.17
C TYR A 70 1.81 -17.01 6.68
N GLU A 71 0.82 -17.21 5.79
CA GLU A 71 -0.59 -17.16 6.17
C GLU A 71 -0.98 -18.28 7.13
N ARG A 72 -0.42 -19.49 6.94
CA ARG A 72 -0.63 -20.60 7.88
C ARG A 72 -0.13 -20.24 9.28
N MET A 73 1.08 -19.70 9.40
CA MET A 73 1.58 -19.24 10.71
C MET A 73 0.71 -18.12 11.27
N ARG A 74 0.28 -17.18 10.44
CA ARG A 74 -0.58 -16.07 10.86
C ARG A 74 -1.90 -16.55 11.45
N ALA A 75 -2.52 -17.57 10.86
CA ALA A 75 -3.81 -18.11 11.30
C ALA A 75 -3.70 -19.14 12.44
N GLU A 76 -2.73 -20.06 12.35
CA GLU A 76 -2.65 -21.22 13.25
C GLU A 76 -1.63 -21.04 14.39
N ASN A 77 -0.58 -20.23 14.19
CA ASN A 77 0.47 -20.04 15.19
C ASN A 77 1.12 -18.63 15.12
N PRO A 78 0.43 -17.59 15.62
CA PRO A 78 0.93 -16.21 15.64
C PRO A 78 2.31 -16.07 16.32
N GLY A 79 2.58 -16.85 17.36
CA GLY A 79 3.85 -16.86 18.07
C GLY A 79 5.02 -17.25 17.17
N LEU A 80 4.83 -18.28 16.34
CA LEU A 80 5.83 -18.73 15.38
C LEU A 80 6.08 -17.70 14.28
N LEU A 81 5.02 -17.01 13.81
CA LEU A 81 5.18 -15.93 12.83
C LEU A 81 6.06 -14.81 13.40
N MET A 82 5.77 -14.34 14.62
CA MET A 82 6.56 -13.30 15.27
C MET A 82 8.01 -13.72 15.47
N ALA A 83 8.24 -14.94 15.96
CA ALA A 83 9.58 -15.47 16.16
C ALA A 83 10.38 -15.51 14.85
N ASN A 84 9.77 -15.96 13.76
CA ASN A 84 10.42 -15.99 12.45
C ASN A 84 10.73 -14.59 11.92
N VAL A 85 9.76 -13.68 11.95
CA VAL A 85 9.95 -12.30 11.46
C VAL A 85 11.04 -11.58 12.27
N ASN A 86 10.96 -11.65 13.59
CA ASN A 86 11.92 -11.02 14.48
C ASN A 86 13.31 -11.67 14.39
N GLY A 87 13.38 -12.99 14.21
CA GLY A 87 14.64 -13.70 13.99
C GLY A 87 15.35 -13.23 12.72
N TRP A 88 14.61 -13.06 11.61
CA TRP A 88 15.20 -12.53 10.38
C TRP A 88 15.65 -11.06 10.51
N PHE A 89 14.92 -10.24 11.27
CA PHE A 89 15.36 -8.88 11.56
C PHE A 89 16.66 -8.85 12.35
N GLN A 90 16.82 -9.72 13.34
CA GLN A 90 18.04 -9.85 14.14
C GLN A 90 19.22 -10.41 13.34
N GLN A 91 18.97 -11.30 12.38
CA GLN A 91 20.02 -11.87 11.52
C GLN A 91 20.62 -10.84 10.55
N SER A 92 19.91 -9.76 10.25
CA SER A 92 20.36 -8.73 9.30
C SER A 92 19.97 -7.33 9.79
N PRO A 93 20.47 -6.90 10.96
CA PRO A 93 19.94 -5.75 11.69
C PRO A 93 20.17 -4.43 10.96
N ASP A 94 21.27 -4.31 10.21
CA ASP A 94 21.65 -3.09 9.46
C ASP A 94 20.77 -2.84 8.23
N THR A 95 19.96 -3.83 7.86
CA THR A 95 19.13 -3.79 6.68
C THR A 95 18.07 -2.70 6.80
N ARG A 96 18.15 -1.67 5.96
CA ARG A 96 17.18 -0.57 5.97
C ARG A 96 15.90 -0.90 5.23
N ARG A 97 14.79 -0.46 5.78
CA ARG A 97 13.44 -0.57 5.21
C ARG A 97 12.71 0.74 5.35
N MET A 98 11.91 1.05 4.34
CA MET A 98 10.97 2.16 4.37
C MET A 98 9.59 1.62 4.74
N VAL A 99 9.01 2.13 5.81
CA VAL A 99 7.66 1.79 6.26
C VAL A 99 6.76 3.00 6.01
N ARG A 100 5.77 2.84 5.13
CA ARG A 100 4.77 3.88 4.86
C ARG A 100 3.59 3.67 5.77
N THR A 101 3.23 4.71 6.53
CA THR A 101 2.16 4.66 7.51
C THR A 101 1.04 5.64 7.15
N LEU A 102 -0.20 5.27 7.47
CA LEU A 102 -1.35 6.16 7.45
C LEU A 102 -2.23 5.83 8.65
N ASP A 103 -2.66 6.85 9.39
CA ASP A 103 -3.64 6.71 10.47
C ASP A 103 -3.30 5.60 11.51
N GLY A 104 -2.01 5.40 11.82
CA GLY A 104 -1.55 4.37 12.77
C GLY A 104 -1.35 2.96 12.16
N THR A 105 -1.60 2.79 10.87
CA THR A 105 -1.43 1.53 10.15
C THR A 105 -0.21 1.58 9.24
N ALA A 106 0.63 0.56 9.31
CA ALA A 106 1.67 0.29 8.33
C ALA A 106 1.03 -0.29 7.06
N ARG A 107 0.95 0.54 6.01
CA ARG A 107 0.31 0.16 4.74
C ARG A 107 1.26 -0.54 3.77
N ALA A 108 2.55 -0.24 3.88
CA ALA A 108 3.56 -0.79 3.00
C ALA A 108 4.94 -0.83 3.69
N ILE A 109 5.69 -1.89 3.40
CA ILE A 109 7.06 -2.13 3.82
C ILE A 109 7.89 -2.34 2.55
N LEU A 110 8.85 -1.45 2.33
CA LEU A 110 9.57 -1.30 1.07
C LEU A 110 11.08 -1.27 1.33
N SER A 111 11.87 -1.47 0.28
CA SER A 111 13.31 -1.20 0.37
C SER A 111 13.54 0.31 0.53
N ASP A 112 14.64 0.67 1.16
CA ASP A 112 15.10 2.06 1.27
C ASP A 112 15.41 2.70 -0.09
N ARG A 113 15.81 1.88 -1.08
CA ARG A 113 16.02 2.28 -2.48
C ARG A 113 14.73 2.55 -3.26
N TYR A 114 13.55 2.27 -2.69
CA TYR A 114 12.30 2.49 -3.38
C TYR A 114 12.05 3.99 -3.61
N ARG A 115 11.86 4.38 -4.88
CA ARG A 115 11.59 5.78 -5.24
C ARG A 115 10.24 6.18 -4.66
N ARG A 116 10.25 7.20 -3.80
CA ARG A 116 9.03 7.80 -3.25
C ARG A 116 8.30 8.52 -4.37
N ILE A 117 7.32 7.85 -4.96
CA ILE A 117 6.34 8.50 -5.82
C ILE A 117 5.29 9.08 -4.89
N ASP A 118 5.05 10.39 -5.01
CA ASP A 118 3.92 11.02 -4.35
C ASP A 118 2.70 10.98 -5.27
N ASN A 119 1.82 10.01 -5.01
CA ASN A 119 0.60 9.85 -5.79
C ASN A 119 -0.30 11.09 -5.70
N TYR A 120 -0.16 11.92 -4.67
CA TYR A 120 -0.88 13.18 -4.55
C TYR A 120 -0.44 14.18 -5.63
N GLU A 121 0.87 14.37 -5.80
CA GLU A 121 1.45 15.25 -6.81
C GLU A 121 1.09 14.79 -8.23
N VAL A 122 1.13 13.47 -8.46
CA VAL A 122 0.69 12.87 -9.72
C VAL A 122 -0.80 13.14 -9.97
N ALA A 123 -1.66 12.91 -8.98
CA ALA A 123 -3.10 13.15 -9.12
C ALA A 123 -3.41 14.64 -9.32
N GLN A 124 -2.76 15.54 -8.59
CA GLN A 124 -2.96 16.99 -8.77
C GLN A 124 -2.59 17.48 -10.16
N THR A 125 -1.56 16.88 -10.77
CA THR A 125 -1.11 17.26 -12.12
C THR A 125 -2.04 16.68 -13.18
N VAL A 126 -2.48 15.43 -13.01
CA VAL A 126 -3.19 14.68 -14.05
C VAL A 126 -4.71 14.93 -14.01
N LEU A 127 -5.32 15.13 -12.83
CA LEU A 127 -6.77 15.29 -12.70
C LEU A 127 -7.34 16.52 -13.44
N PRO A 128 -6.71 17.71 -13.42
CA PRO A 128 -7.18 18.86 -14.20
C PRO A 128 -7.17 18.58 -15.70
N ILE A 129 -6.09 17.95 -16.19
CA ILE A 129 -5.94 17.59 -17.62
C ILE A 129 -7.07 16.66 -18.04
N ILE A 130 -7.35 15.61 -17.26
CA ILE A 130 -8.45 14.67 -17.56
C ILE A 130 -9.81 15.37 -17.50
N SER A 131 -10.00 16.34 -16.59
CA SER A 131 -11.26 17.08 -16.48
C SER A 131 -11.57 17.99 -17.67
N GLU A 132 -10.53 18.44 -18.39
CA GLU A 132 -10.63 19.29 -19.57
C GLU A 132 -10.78 18.49 -20.88
N MET A 133 -10.56 17.16 -20.85
CA MET A 133 -10.70 16.30 -22.03
C MET A 133 -12.17 16.09 -22.42
N GLN A 134 -12.56 16.58 -23.59
CA GLN A 134 -13.91 16.35 -24.15
C GLN A 134 -14.14 14.85 -24.39
N GLY A 135 -15.23 14.31 -23.82
CA GLY A 135 -15.61 12.90 -23.94
C GLY A 135 -15.03 11.98 -22.85
N ALA A 136 -14.19 12.50 -21.94
CA ALA A 136 -13.73 11.75 -20.79
C ALA A 136 -14.78 11.81 -19.67
N ARG A 137 -15.27 10.65 -19.23
CA ARG A 137 -16.15 10.52 -18.05
C ARG A 137 -15.47 9.65 -17.01
N ILE A 138 -15.32 10.20 -15.80
CA ILE A 138 -14.78 9.46 -14.66
C ILE A 138 -15.91 8.62 -14.06
N GLU A 139 -15.88 7.31 -14.31
CA GLU A 139 -16.91 6.36 -13.84
C GLU A 139 -16.69 5.91 -12.38
N SER A 140 -15.43 5.87 -11.90
CA SER A 140 -15.11 5.59 -10.50
C SER A 140 -13.71 6.07 -10.12
N CYS A 141 -13.61 6.65 -8.92
CA CYS A 141 -12.37 7.12 -8.31
C CYS A 141 -12.19 6.46 -6.94
N GLU A 142 -11.56 5.28 -6.91
CA GLU A 142 -11.23 4.57 -5.66
C GLU A 142 -9.72 4.52 -5.43
N LEU A 143 -9.30 4.92 -4.21
CA LEU A 143 -7.95 4.70 -3.71
C LEU A 143 -7.87 3.25 -3.20
N THR A 144 -7.07 2.42 -3.84
CA THR A 144 -6.85 1.04 -3.39
C THR A 144 -5.53 0.92 -2.62
N ASP A 145 -5.53 0.09 -1.57
CA ASP A 145 -4.31 -0.26 -0.83
C ASP A 145 -3.37 -1.20 -1.62
N ARG A 146 -3.82 -1.67 -2.79
CA ARG A 146 -3.11 -2.65 -3.61
C ARG A 146 -2.43 -1.95 -4.78
N ILE A 147 -1.10 -1.93 -4.76
CA ILE A 147 -0.32 -1.69 -5.98
C ILE A 147 -0.46 -2.95 -6.85
N ARG A 148 -1.34 -2.94 -7.86
CA ARG A 148 -1.22 -3.90 -8.96
C ARG A 148 0.01 -3.50 -9.76
N ALA A 149 1.11 -4.20 -9.51
CA ALA A 149 2.34 -4.03 -10.28
C ALA A 149 2.21 -4.75 -11.63
N ALA A 150 1.48 -4.11 -12.54
CA ALA A 150 1.83 -4.08 -13.95
C ALA A 150 1.74 -2.59 -14.31
N ASP A 151 2.86 -2.01 -14.73
CA ASP A 151 2.93 -0.65 -15.32
C ASP A 151 3.01 0.57 -14.39
N GLY A 152 3.63 0.43 -13.21
CA GLY A 152 4.35 1.56 -12.56
C GLY A 152 3.56 2.83 -12.19
N LEU A 153 2.23 2.81 -12.23
CA LEU A 153 1.34 3.90 -11.84
C LEU A 153 0.33 3.39 -10.80
N PRO A 154 -0.16 4.24 -9.86
CA PRO A 154 -1.29 3.88 -9.03
C PRO A 154 -2.51 3.61 -9.93
N CYS A 155 -2.98 2.37 -9.95
CA CYS A 155 -4.20 2.00 -10.66
C CYS A 155 -5.40 2.74 -10.06
N VAL A 156 -5.82 3.83 -10.70
CA VAL A 156 -7.24 4.15 -10.79
C VAL A 156 -7.87 3.01 -11.58
N LEU A 157 -8.82 2.30 -10.99
CA LEU A 157 -9.57 1.25 -11.70
C LEU A 157 -10.44 1.92 -12.78
N PHE A 158 -9.88 2.15 -13.96
CA PHE A 158 -10.64 2.50 -15.17
C PHE A 158 -11.30 1.21 -15.68
N GLN A 159 -12.52 0.93 -15.20
CA GLN A 159 -13.33 -0.15 -15.76
C GLN A 159 -13.92 0.31 -17.09
N SER A 160 -13.29 -0.13 -18.18
CA SER A 160 -13.73 -0.11 -19.57
C SER A 160 -13.83 1.26 -20.26
N TRP A 161 -13.17 1.33 -21.41
CA TRP A 161 -13.27 2.41 -22.39
C TRP A 161 -14.15 1.89 -23.53
N ARG A 162 -15.32 2.48 -23.78
CA ARG A 162 -16.06 2.29 -25.04
C ARG A 162 -15.96 3.59 -25.82
N GLN A 163 -15.16 3.56 -26.89
CA GLN A 163 -15.29 4.53 -27.96
C GLN A 163 -16.68 4.34 -28.58
N SER A 164 -17.51 5.35 -28.49
CA SER A 164 -18.77 5.41 -29.23
C SER A 164 -18.45 5.48 -30.73
N GLY A 165 -18.67 4.36 -31.42
CA GLY A 165 -18.99 4.33 -32.86
C GLY A 165 -17.80 4.33 -33.82
N THR A 166 -17.33 3.15 -34.22
CA THR A 166 -17.51 2.65 -35.60
C THR A 166 -17.08 1.20 -35.64
N SER A 167 -18.05 0.33 -35.93
CA SER A 167 -17.80 -1.04 -36.37
C SER A 167 -17.10 -1.00 -37.73
N LEU A 168 -15.94 -1.62 -37.85
CA LEU A 168 -15.49 -2.18 -39.12
C LEU A 168 -14.63 -3.40 -38.80
N TRP A 169 -15.23 -4.56 -39.08
CA TRP A 169 -14.57 -5.84 -39.19
C TRP A 169 -13.54 -5.78 -40.32
N TYR A 170 -12.30 -6.21 -40.06
CA TYR A 170 -11.58 -7.23 -40.82
C TYR A 170 -10.33 -7.66 -40.04
#